data_AF-M7SNB3-F1
#
_entry.id   AF-M7SNB3-F1
#
_cell.length_a   1.000
_cell.length_b   1.000
_cell.length_c   1.000
_cell.angle_alpha   90.00
_cell.angle_beta   90.00
_cell.angle_gamma   90.00
#
_symmetry.space_group_name_H-M   'P 1'
#
loop_
_entity.id
_entity.type
_entity.pdbx_description
1 polymer ?
#
loop_
_entity_poly.entity_id
_entity_poly.type
_entity_poly.pdbx_seq_one_letter_code
_entity_poly.pdbx_strand_id
1 'polypeptide(L)'
;MMTDFNFLSKDGRCWSFDQKANGYARGEGISVVVIKRLSDALRDGNTIRCIIRNTGSNQDGRTPGITQPSQLAQVKLIQRTFEQGNLDMEPTRFFEAHGTGTPVGDPIEANAIGEAFRKVRTPDDPLYIGSVKANIGHLEGCSGLAGLIKAILVLEQGEIPPVAVAGVYTATSLCQLIWFRWN
;
A
#
# COMPACT_ATOMS: atom_id res chain seq x y z
N MET A 1 -17.96 -2.92 20.83
CA MET A 1 -16.66 -2.23 20.85
C MET A 1 -16.38 -1.47 19.56
N MET A 2 -16.18 -2.11 18.39
CA MET A 2 -15.86 -1.37 17.14
C MET A 2 -16.96 -0.42 16.64
N THR A 3 -18.22 -0.83 16.75
CA THR A 3 -19.38 0.02 16.44
C THR A 3 -19.45 1.21 17.38
N ASP A 4 -19.10 1.03 18.66
CA ASP A 4 -19.13 2.10 19.68
C ASP A 4 -18.08 3.19 19.40
N PHE A 5 -16.96 2.82 18.78
CA PHE A 5 -15.94 3.75 18.29
C PHE A 5 -16.22 4.29 16.88
N ASN A 6 -17.33 3.91 16.25
CA ASN A 6 -17.74 4.32 14.91
C ASN A 6 -16.66 4.07 13.84
N PHE A 7 -15.94 2.94 13.95
CA PHE A 7 -14.92 2.55 12.97
C PHE A 7 -15.47 1.85 11.73
N LEU A 8 -16.64 1.23 11.86
CA LEU A 8 -17.24 0.42 10.81
C LEU A 8 -18.01 1.29 9.81
N SER A 9 -17.80 1.02 8.53
CA SER A 9 -18.64 1.57 7.46
C SER A 9 -20.06 1.03 7.58
N LYS A 10 -21.05 1.93 7.50
CA LYS A 10 -22.47 1.53 7.44
C LYS A 10 -22.82 0.78 6.15
N ASP A 11 -22.02 0.95 5.10
CA ASP A 11 -22.21 0.27 3.82
C ASP A 11 -21.51 -1.10 3.78
N GLY A 12 -20.77 -1.45 4.83
CA GLY A 12 -19.96 -2.67 4.85
C GLY A 12 -18.87 -2.66 3.77
N ARG A 13 -18.34 -1.48 3.41
CA ARG A 13 -17.27 -1.32 2.41
C ARG A 13 -16.12 -0.46 2.92
N CYS A 14 -14.92 -0.73 2.45
CA CYS A 14 -13.82 0.23 2.57
C CYS A 14 -13.84 1.13 1.33
N TRP A 15 -14.41 2.33 1.47
CA TRP A 15 -14.44 3.36 0.41
C TRP A 15 -13.07 4.05 0.29
N SER A 16 -12.00 3.28 0.04
CA SER A 16 -10.61 3.74 0.04
C SER A 16 -10.40 4.92 -0.91
N PHE A 17 -10.03 6.08 -0.35
CA PHE A 17 -9.79 7.35 -1.04
C PHE A 17 -11.00 7.93 -1.81
N ASP A 18 -12.21 7.42 -1.55
CA ASP A 18 -13.45 7.92 -2.18
C ASP A 18 -14.17 8.91 -1.25
N GLN A 19 -14.93 9.85 -1.82
CA GLN A 19 -15.73 10.81 -1.06
C GLN A 19 -16.75 10.13 -0.12
N LYS A 20 -17.14 8.88 -0.41
CA LYS A 20 -18.05 8.07 0.42
C LYS A 20 -17.38 7.45 1.65
N ALA A 21 -16.09 7.68 1.88
CA ALA A 21 -15.34 7.22 3.05
C ALA A 21 -16.09 7.49 4.37
N ASN A 22 -16.53 6.41 5.03
CA ASN A 22 -17.35 6.47 6.23
C ASN A 22 -17.00 5.39 7.28
N GLY A 23 -15.80 4.79 7.17
CA GLY A 23 -15.35 3.68 7.99
C GLY A 23 -14.83 2.52 7.14
N TYR A 24 -14.44 1.42 7.76
CA TYR A 24 -14.00 0.22 7.05
C TYR A 24 -15.01 -0.93 7.16
N ALA A 25 -15.01 -1.80 6.15
CA ALA A 25 -15.59 -3.14 6.25
C ALA A 25 -14.63 -4.09 6.94
N ARG A 26 -15.13 -5.04 7.74
CA ARG A 26 -14.28 -6.14 8.20
C ARG A 26 -14.09 -7.16 7.07
N GLY A 27 -12.90 -7.74 7.04
CA GLY A 27 -12.59 -8.90 6.21
C GLY A 27 -11.86 -9.94 7.04
N GLU A 28 -11.84 -11.16 6.53
CA GLU A 28 -11.10 -12.28 7.12
C GLU A 28 -10.16 -12.86 6.08
N GLY A 29 -9.07 -13.46 6.52
CA GLY A 29 -8.14 -14.11 5.60
C GLY A 29 -6.92 -14.67 6.30
N ILE A 30 -6.35 -15.69 5.67
CA ILE A 30 -5.07 -16.28 6.04
C ILE A 30 -4.10 -16.10 4.87
N SER A 31 -2.88 -15.70 5.17
CA SER A 31 -1.82 -15.57 4.17
C SER A 31 -0.49 -16.01 4.77
N VAL A 32 0.35 -16.61 3.93
CA VAL A 32 1.68 -17.07 4.28
C VAL A 32 2.62 -16.67 3.15
N VAL A 33 3.77 -16.10 3.53
CA VAL A 33 4.88 -15.83 2.62
C VAL A 33 6.11 -16.54 3.15
N VAL A 34 6.87 -17.16 2.25
CA VAL A 34 8.15 -17.81 2.58
C VAL A 34 9.26 -16.87 2.13
N ILE A 35 10.10 -16.45 3.07
CA ILE A 35 11.20 -15.53 2.81
C ILE A 35 12.51 -16.30 2.91
N LYS A 36 13.41 -16.01 1.97
CA LYS A 36 14.75 -16.58 1.90
C LYS A 36 15.72 -15.49 1.49
N ARG A 37 16.99 -15.59 1.89
CA ARG A 37 18.04 -14.75 1.32
C ARG A 37 18.10 -14.99 -0.19
N LEU A 38 18.22 -13.92 -0.96
CA LEU A 38 18.25 -14.00 -2.43
C LEU A 38 19.34 -14.95 -2.93
N SER A 39 20.54 -14.90 -2.34
CA SER A 39 21.65 -15.80 -2.70
C SER A 39 21.32 -17.28 -2.50
N ASP A 40 20.62 -17.64 -1.42
CA ASP A 40 20.22 -19.03 -1.18
C ASP A 40 19.05 -19.45 -2.09
N ALA A 41 18.16 -18.52 -2.44
CA ALA A 41 17.08 -18.80 -3.40
C ALA A 41 17.66 -19.09 -4.80
N LEU A 42 18.64 -18.29 -5.24
CA LEU A 42 19.36 -18.49 -6.50
C LEU A 42 20.16 -19.80 -6.49
N ARG A 43 20.96 -20.06 -5.43
CA ARG A 43 21.74 -21.31 -5.30
C ARG A 43 20.84 -22.55 -5.40
N ASP A 44 19.70 -22.52 -4.73
CA ASP A 44 18.80 -23.68 -4.64
C ASP A 44 17.77 -23.71 -5.79
N GLY A 45 17.89 -22.83 -6.79
CA GLY A 45 17.00 -22.79 -7.96
C GLY A 45 15.53 -22.51 -7.63
N ASN A 46 15.25 -21.75 -6.57
CA ASN A 46 13.89 -21.47 -6.12
C ASN A 46 13.22 -20.39 -7.00
N THR A 47 11.91 -20.51 -7.21
CA THR A 47 11.12 -19.43 -7.84
C THR A 47 11.10 -18.20 -6.95
N ILE A 48 11.61 -17.07 -7.47
CA ILE A 48 11.61 -15.78 -6.79
C ILE A 48 10.46 -14.94 -7.36
N ARG A 49 9.42 -14.71 -6.55
CA ARG A 49 8.27 -13.88 -6.96
C ARG A 49 8.52 -12.38 -6.80
N CYS A 50 9.31 -11.99 -5.80
CA CYS A 50 9.77 -10.63 -5.61
C CYS A 50 11.01 -10.58 -4.72
N ILE A 51 11.62 -9.40 -4.60
CA ILE A 51 12.72 -9.13 -3.68
C ILE A 51 12.27 -8.04 -2.71
N ILE A 52 12.26 -8.35 -1.42
CA ILE A 52 12.05 -7.35 -0.36
C ILE A 52 13.36 -6.56 -0.23
N ARG A 53 13.35 -5.30 -0.67
CA ARG A 53 14.54 -4.45 -0.71
C ARG A 53 14.87 -3.82 0.64
N ASN A 54 13.85 -3.39 1.37
CA ASN A 54 13.97 -2.90 2.75
C ASN A 54 12.61 -2.94 3.46
N THR A 55 12.62 -2.84 4.78
CA THR A 55 11.43 -2.69 5.63
C THR A 55 11.69 -1.65 6.72
N GLY A 56 10.67 -0.92 7.14
CA GLY A 56 10.79 0.06 8.21
C GLY A 56 9.54 0.09 9.09
N SER A 57 9.70 0.58 10.32
CA SER A 57 8.61 0.79 11.27
C SER A 57 8.88 2.03 12.12
N ASN A 58 7.84 2.78 12.47
CA ASN A 58 7.89 3.84 13.46
C ASN A 58 6.55 3.92 14.23
N GLN A 59 6.29 5.06 14.89
CA GLN A 59 5.09 5.30 15.68
C GLN A 59 4.62 6.75 15.48
N ASP A 60 3.31 6.97 15.60
CA ASP A 60 2.68 8.28 15.43
C ASP A 60 3.05 9.26 16.55
N GLY A 61 3.39 8.74 17.73
CA GLY A 61 3.72 9.55 18.90
C GLY A 61 2.48 10.23 19.47
N ARG A 62 2.57 11.53 19.79
CA ARG A 62 1.44 12.29 20.34
C ARG A 62 0.58 12.87 19.21
N THR A 63 -0.65 12.39 19.10
CA THR A 63 -1.69 12.91 18.20
C THR A 63 -2.90 13.41 19.00
N PRO A 64 -3.86 14.15 18.40
CA PRO A 64 -5.01 14.69 19.12
C PRO A 64 -5.94 13.61 19.73
N GLY A 65 -5.91 12.38 19.22
CA GLY A 65 -6.59 11.23 19.79
C GLY A 65 -5.79 9.95 19.57
N ILE A 66 -5.88 8.99 20.49
CA ILE A 66 -5.05 7.77 20.48
C ILE A 66 -5.14 6.94 19.18
N THR A 67 -6.23 7.09 18.43
CA THR A 67 -6.46 6.40 17.15
C THR A 67 -6.31 7.29 15.92
N GLN A 68 -5.94 8.57 16.10
CA GLN A 68 -5.79 9.50 14.99
C GLN A 68 -4.38 9.40 14.41
N PRO A 69 -4.24 9.19 13.08
CA PRO A 69 -2.94 8.99 12.44
C PRO A 69 -2.13 10.29 12.35
N SER A 70 -0.81 10.16 12.19
CA SER A 70 0.12 11.29 12.01
C SER A 70 0.72 11.34 10.60
N GLN A 71 0.33 12.36 9.81
CA GLN A 71 0.90 12.56 8.47
C GLN A 71 2.43 12.65 8.51
N LEU A 72 2.99 13.43 9.45
CA LEU A 72 4.43 13.62 9.57
C LEU A 72 5.15 12.30 9.90
N ALA A 73 4.57 11.46 10.75
CA ALA A 73 5.15 10.16 11.07
C ALA A 73 5.17 9.25 9.83
N GLN A 74 4.10 9.25 9.04
CA GLN A 74 4.02 8.47 7.80
C GLN A 74 5.02 8.95 6.73
N VAL A 75 5.15 10.26 6.51
CA VAL A 75 6.16 10.84 5.60
C VAL A 75 7.56 10.39 6.00
N LYS A 76 7.89 10.53 7.29
CA LYS A 76 9.20 10.10 7.82
C LYS A 76 9.42 8.60 7.68
N LEU A 77 8.39 7.78 7.90
CA LEU A 77 8.48 6.34 7.73
C LEU A 77 8.84 5.98 6.30
N ILE A 78 8.11 6.54 5.33
CA ILE A 78 8.32 6.28 3.90
C ILE A 78 9.75 6.70 3.52
N GLN A 79 10.13 7.96 3.75
CA GLN A 79 11.44 8.49 3.38
C GLN A 79 12.58 7.70 4.04
N ARG A 80 12.51 7.47 5.35
CA ARG A 80 13.54 6.72 6.08
C ARG A 80 13.67 5.28 5.59
N THR A 81 12.57 4.64 5.19
CA THR A 81 12.62 3.27 4.66
C THR A 81 13.34 3.22 3.31
N PHE A 82 13.16 4.22 2.45
CA PHE A 82 13.94 4.32 1.21
C PHE A 82 15.42 4.65 1.49
N GLU A 83 15.69 5.64 2.35
CA GLU A 83 17.04 6.07 2.73
C GLU A 83 17.86 4.92 3.37
N GLN A 84 17.28 4.19 4.32
CA GLN A 84 17.96 3.06 4.99
C GLN A 84 18.27 1.91 4.03
N GLY A 85 17.45 1.73 2.99
CA GLY A 85 17.68 0.74 1.94
C GLY A 85 18.62 1.22 0.83
N ASN A 86 19.08 2.47 0.89
CA ASN A 86 19.77 3.16 -0.20
C ASN A 86 19.00 3.00 -1.54
N LEU A 87 17.69 3.23 -1.48
CA LEU A 87 16.77 3.04 -2.60
C LEU A 87 16.39 4.38 -3.22
N ASP A 88 16.42 4.43 -4.55
CA ASP A 88 15.82 5.52 -5.30
C ASP A 88 14.29 5.37 -5.31
N MET A 89 13.60 6.49 -5.06
CA MET A 89 12.15 6.57 -5.09
C MET A 89 11.61 6.72 -6.53
N GLU A 90 12.39 7.29 -7.45
CA GLU A 90 11.98 7.62 -8.82
C GLU A 90 11.41 6.41 -9.60
N PRO A 91 11.93 5.17 -9.49
CA PRO A 91 11.36 4.02 -10.19
C PRO A 91 10.01 3.53 -9.66
N THR A 92 9.55 4.00 -8.49
CA THR A 92 8.36 3.45 -7.80
C THR A 92 7.06 3.88 -8.49
N ARG A 93 6.44 3.04 -9.32
CA ARG A 93 5.21 3.42 -10.04
C ARG A 93 3.91 3.20 -9.26
N PHE A 94 3.92 2.32 -8.27
CA PHE A 94 2.73 1.93 -7.53
C PHE A 94 2.98 1.89 -6.02
N PHE A 95 2.02 2.39 -5.25
CA PHE A 95 2.00 2.30 -3.79
C PHE A 95 0.71 1.59 -3.33
N GLU A 96 0.87 0.38 -2.77
CA GLU A 96 -0.21 -0.30 -2.07
C GLU A 96 -0.38 0.31 -0.68
N ALA A 97 -1.40 1.14 -0.54
CA ALA A 97 -1.66 1.92 0.66
C ALA A 97 -2.44 1.12 1.72
N HIS A 98 -2.50 1.67 2.93
CA HIS A 98 -3.40 1.19 3.96
C HIS A 98 -4.86 1.39 3.52
N GLY A 99 -5.27 2.60 3.12
CA GLY A 99 -6.52 2.93 2.46
C GLY A 99 -7.74 2.30 3.12
N THR A 100 -8.05 2.71 4.34
CA THR A 100 -9.14 2.10 5.13
C THR A 100 -10.54 2.54 4.72
N GLY A 101 -10.69 3.63 3.96
CA GLY A 101 -11.99 4.22 3.66
C GLY A 101 -12.50 5.09 4.82
N THR A 102 -11.60 5.66 5.63
CA THR A 102 -12.00 6.54 6.74
C THR A 102 -11.90 8.01 6.33
N PRO A 103 -12.85 8.87 6.76
CA PRO A 103 -12.87 10.28 6.33
C PRO A 103 -11.68 11.10 6.85
N VAL A 104 -11.02 10.63 7.90
CA VAL A 104 -9.84 11.29 8.49
C VAL A 104 -8.54 10.62 8.03
N GLY A 105 -8.48 9.29 8.04
CA GLY A 105 -7.24 8.56 7.76
C GLY A 105 -6.83 8.62 6.29
N ASP A 106 -7.77 8.47 5.37
CA ASP A 106 -7.46 8.40 3.94
C ASP A 106 -6.86 9.72 3.39
N PRO A 107 -7.40 10.92 3.71
CA PRO A 107 -6.73 12.17 3.33
C PRO A 107 -5.34 12.34 3.96
N ILE A 108 -5.15 11.93 5.21
CA ILE A 108 -3.85 12.00 5.89
C ILE A 108 -2.82 11.11 5.18
N GLU A 109 -3.21 9.89 4.84
CA GLU A 109 -2.33 8.93 4.16
C GLU A 109 -1.99 9.37 2.74
N ALA A 110 -2.99 9.80 1.95
CA ALA A 110 -2.76 10.26 0.59
C ALA A 110 -1.82 11.48 0.57
N ASN A 111 -2.00 12.43 1.49
CA ASN A 111 -1.10 13.58 1.64
C ASN A 111 0.30 13.17 2.11
N ALA A 112 0.43 12.17 2.99
CA ALA A 112 1.74 11.67 3.42
C ALA A 112 2.51 11.01 2.27
N ILE A 113 1.84 10.18 1.47
CA ILE A 113 2.41 9.55 0.27
C ILE A 113 2.81 10.63 -0.73
N GLY A 114 1.90 11.56 -1.05
CA GLY A 114 2.17 12.66 -1.97
C GLY A 114 3.39 13.49 -1.54
N GLU A 115 3.44 13.88 -0.26
CA GLU A 115 4.57 14.64 0.30
C GLU A 115 5.89 13.87 0.26
N ALA A 116 5.86 12.56 0.51
CA ALA A 116 7.06 11.72 0.47
C ALA A 116 7.65 11.61 -0.95
N PHE A 117 6.79 11.51 -1.98
CA PHE A 117 7.20 11.31 -3.37
C PHE A 117 7.26 12.59 -4.21
N ARG A 118 6.83 13.75 -3.69
CA ARG A 118 6.70 15.01 -4.46
C ARG A 118 7.95 15.44 -5.22
N LYS A 119 9.15 15.06 -4.74
CA LYS A 119 10.42 15.45 -5.35
C LYS A 119 10.75 14.65 -6.61
N VAL A 120 10.14 13.48 -6.78
CA VAL A 120 10.41 12.53 -7.88
C VAL A 120 9.18 12.29 -8.75
N ARG A 121 8.13 13.10 -8.59
CA ARG A 121 6.87 12.97 -9.34
C ARG A 121 6.47 14.31 -9.94
N THR A 122 5.83 14.25 -11.10
CA THR A 122 5.25 15.39 -11.80
C THR A 122 3.79 15.07 -12.14
N PRO A 123 2.97 16.07 -12.54
CA PRO A 123 1.61 15.80 -12.98
C PRO A 123 1.51 14.81 -14.17
N ASP A 124 2.50 14.81 -15.08
CA ASP A 124 2.56 13.91 -16.23
C ASP A 124 3.18 12.54 -15.91
N ASP A 125 3.80 12.39 -14.74
CA ASP A 125 4.36 11.13 -14.23
C ASP A 125 3.89 10.88 -12.79
N PRO A 126 2.60 10.57 -12.60
CA PRO A 126 2.02 10.41 -11.27
C PRO A 126 2.46 9.09 -10.62
N LEU A 127 2.45 9.09 -9.29
CA LEU A 127 2.47 7.85 -8.51
C LEU A 127 1.05 7.28 -8.43
N TYR A 128 0.87 6.03 -8.84
CA TYR A 128 -0.40 5.35 -8.68
C TYR A 128 -0.54 4.80 -7.27
N ILE A 129 -1.69 4.99 -6.65
CA ILE A 129 -2.01 4.45 -5.32
C ILE A 129 -3.26 3.56 -5.39
N GLY A 130 -3.33 2.56 -4.52
CA GLY A 130 -4.52 1.73 -4.37
C GLY A 130 -4.55 1.02 -3.03
N SER A 131 -5.65 0.33 -2.73
CA SER A 131 -5.77 -0.52 -1.53
C SER A 131 -6.61 -1.75 -1.83
N VAL A 132 -6.11 -2.93 -1.46
CA VAL A 132 -6.82 -4.21 -1.56
C VAL A 132 -8.07 -4.23 -0.67
N LYS A 133 -8.15 -3.36 0.35
CA LYS A 133 -9.28 -3.32 1.29
C LYS A 133 -10.60 -2.96 0.61
N ALA A 134 -10.55 -2.22 -0.49
CA ALA A 134 -11.73 -1.95 -1.31
C ALA A 134 -12.39 -3.22 -1.88
N ASN A 135 -11.61 -4.29 -2.06
CA ASN A 135 -12.08 -5.55 -2.64
C ASN A 135 -12.49 -6.57 -1.57
N ILE A 136 -11.72 -6.68 -0.50
CA ILE A 136 -11.83 -7.78 0.48
C ILE A 136 -12.07 -7.32 1.92
N GLY A 137 -12.24 -6.02 2.15
CA GLY A 137 -12.37 -5.44 3.47
C GLY A 137 -11.04 -5.31 4.21
N HIS A 138 -11.11 -4.84 5.45
CA HIS A 138 -9.97 -4.71 6.34
C HIS A 138 -9.73 -6.03 7.09
N LEU A 139 -8.70 -6.75 6.68
CA LEU A 139 -8.29 -8.06 7.22
C LEU A 139 -7.53 -7.98 8.56
N GLU A 140 -7.54 -6.81 9.21
CA GLU A 140 -6.85 -6.56 10.47
C GLU A 140 -5.39 -7.05 10.42
N GLY A 141 -5.03 -8.05 11.22
CA GLY A 141 -3.66 -8.62 11.26
C GLY A 141 -3.15 -9.22 9.95
N CYS A 142 -4.04 -9.59 9.02
CA CYS A 142 -3.67 -10.15 7.71
C CYS A 142 -3.57 -9.08 6.59
N SER A 143 -3.93 -7.82 6.88
CA SER A 143 -4.00 -6.74 5.87
C SER A 143 -2.67 -6.46 5.18
N GLY A 144 -1.55 -6.48 5.92
CA GLY A 144 -0.24 -6.17 5.36
C GLY A 144 0.21 -7.20 4.32
N LEU A 145 -0.01 -8.49 4.61
CA LEU A 145 0.35 -9.56 3.68
C LEU A 145 -0.59 -9.65 2.48
N ALA A 146 -1.89 -9.35 2.65
CA ALA A 146 -2.81 -9.24 1.52
C ALA A 146 -2.37 -8.14 0.54
N GLY A 147 -1.97 -6.96 1.06
CA GLY A 147 -1.40 -5.88 0.25
C GLY A 147 -0.08 -6.27 -0.43
N LEU A 148 0.83 -6.93 0.30
CA LEU A 148 2.08 -7.44 -0.27
C LEU A 148 1.83 -8.42 -1.42
N ILE A 149 0.89 -9.36 -1.27
CA ILE A 149 0.53 -10.32 -2.32
C ILE A 149 -0.03 -9.60 -3.55
N LYS A 150 -0.91 -8.60 -3.35
CA LYS A 150 -1.40 -7.77 -4.46
C LYS A 150 -0.25 -7.05 -5.18
N ALA A 151 0.68 -6.45 -4.45
CA ALA A 151 1.83 -5.77 -5.05
C ALA A 151 2.72 -6.73 -5.86
N ILE A 152 2.93 -7.96 -5.39
CA ILE A 152 3.64 -9.00 -6.14
C ILE A 152 2.91 -9.34 -7.43
N LEU A 153 1.58 -9.52 -7.38
CA LEU A 153 0.77 -9.78 -8.58
C LEU A 153 0.84 -8.62 -9.58
N VAL A 154 0.85 -7.38 -9.12
CA VAL A 154 1.04 -6.20 -9.99
C VAL A 154 2.38 -6.26 -10.73
N LEU A 155 3.46 -6.65 -10.05
CA LEU A 155 4.78 -6.80 -10.68
C LEU A 155 4.80 -7.93 -11.71
N GLU A 156 4.22 -9.08 -11.38
CA GLU A 156 4.20 -10.26 -12.25
C GLU A 156 3.32 -10.07 -13.49
N GLN A 157 2.19 -9.36 -13.35
CA GLN A 157 1.28 -9.10 -14.46
C GLN A 157 1.65 -7.84 -15.25
N GLY A 158 2.46 -6.95 -14.68
CA GLY A 158 2.76 -5.66 -15.31
C GLY A 158 1.53 -4.76 -15.45
N GLU A 159 0.55 -4.90 -14.56
CA GLU A 159 -0.73 -4.17 -14.60
C GLU A 159 -1.16 -3.78 -13.19
N ILE A 160 -1.64 -2.53 -13.03
CA ILE A 160 -2.28 -2.09 -11.78
C ILE A 160 -3.79 -2.33 -11.91
N PRO A 161 -4.38 -3.22 -11.09
CA PRO A 161 -5.81 -3.46 -11.14
C PRO A 161 -6.58 -2.23 -10.61
N PRO A 162 -7.82 -2.00 -11.08
CA PRO A 162 -8.65 -0.91 -10.59
C PRO A 162 -9.01 -1.10 -9.11
N VAL A 163 -9.25 0.01 -8.42
CA VAL A 163 -9.79 0.02 -7.05
C VAL A 163 -11.30 -0.12 -7.13
N ALA A 164 -11.88 -1.17 -6.53
CA ALA A 164 -13.28 -1.57 -6.74
C ALA A 164 -14.35 -0.50 -6.44
N VAL A 165 -14.00 0.49 -5.61
CA VAL A 165 -14.92 1.50 -5.08
C VAL A 165 -14.65 2.91 -5.59
N ALA A 166 -13.45 3.16 -6.14
CA ALA A 166 -13.17 4.42 -6.79
C ALA A 166 -13.90 4.42 -8.13
N GLY A 167 -14.72 5.45 -8.39
CA GLY A 167 -15.31 5.65 -9.71
C GLY A 167 -14.24 5.45 -10.78
N VAL A 168 -14.50 4.55 -11.73
CA VAL A 168 -13.58 4.02 -12.75
C VAL A 168 -12.47 5.00 -13.14
N TYR A 169 -11.28 4.84 -12.53
CA TYR A 169 -10.04 5.37 -13.06
C TYR A 169 -9.27 4.16 -13.62
N THR A 170 -9.01 4.24 -14.92
CA THR A 170 -8.55 3.21 -15.85
C THR A 170 -7.49 2.27 -15.31
N ALA A 171 -7.60 0.98 -15.65
CA ALA A 171 -6.48 0.04 -15.57
C ALA A 171 -5.33 0.56 -16.45
N THR A 172 -4.19 0.87 -15.84
CA THR A 172 -3.01 1.34 -16.57
C THR A 172 -2.06 0.16 -16.73
N SER A 173 -1.76 -0.22 -17.97
CA SER A 173 -0.73 -1.22 -18.27
C SER A 173 0.65 -0.63 -17.93
N LEU A 174 1.35 -1.21 -16.95
CA LEU A 174 2.72 -0.84 -16.58
C LEU A 174 3.79 -1.49 -17.48
N CYS A 175 3.39 -2.07 -18.62
CA CYS A 175 4.19 -2.97 -19.46
C CYS A 175 5.50 -2.40 -20.06
N GLN A 176 5.96 -1.20 -19.70
CA GLN A 176 7.18 -0.62 -20.24
C GLN A 176 8.35 -0.41 -19.25
N LEU A 177 8.24 -0.69 -17.93
CA LEU A 177 9.32 -0.33 -16.99
C LEU A 177 9.84 -1.42 -16.03
N ILE A 178 9.31 -2.64 -16.04
CA ILE A 178 9.71 -3.69 -15.07
C ILE A 178 10.44 -4.88 -15.72
N TRP A 179 10.77 -4.79 -17.01
CA TRP A 179 11.61 -5.78 -17.67
C TRP A 179 13.10 -5.49 -17.46
N PHE A 180 13.58 -5.51 -16.22
CA PHE A 180 14.96 -5.96 -15.99
C PHE A 180 14.95 -7.47 -16.26
N ARG A 181 15.32 -7.83 -17.49
CA ARG A 181 15.66 -9.20 -17.88
C ARG A 181 16.62 -9.76 -16.82
N TRP A 182 16.13 -10.70 -16.02
CA TRP A 182 16.98 -11.66 -15.33
C TRP A 182 17.28 -12.78 -16.34
N ASN A 183 18.28 -12.53 -17.19
CA ASN A 183 19.04 -13.55 -17.92
C ASN A 183 20.51 -13.32 -17.61
#